data_AF-A0A353BC54-F1
#
_entry.id   AF-A0A353BC54-F1
#
_cell.length_a   1.000
_cell.length_b   1.000
_cell.length_c   1.000
_cell.angle_alpha   90.00
_cell.angle_beta   90.00
_cell.angle_gamma   90.00
#
_symmetry.space_group_name_H-M   'P 1'
#
loop_
_entity.id
_entity.type
_entity.pdbx_description
1 polymer ?
#
loop_
_entity_poly.entity_id
_entity_poly.type
_entity_poly.pdbx_seq_one_letter_code
_entity_poly.pdbx_strand_id
1 'polypeptide(L)'
;MHCVDKGDGPRLISHLAVKGLSERTPIPYDLIEKGFGAFGKKLPLAAALPASRAGDAKKIEKLEVMLRKLERQIASIKNRLESLEDNEDLLDLLASQSAKKKTLANEIDELQSAGLDTASPAVKTSKELLAVYRKAPPEEQIAMRTRLRAELPYWIKRIDVLPLVLGGVRAAKVNVEMQNGKSFQFDVATTEDLIWPEELVELPFKKWKTAKRVWGAESLFDKQMLELDNKGLPQAEIAKQLDTTVAVVSRAMIRLGRRRTKRTPRTADNPMSWSETARGWCRTYKGQRYYVGVGTLKKLYPRMVRETTREGTERAAKRWWKEHGGDK
;
A
#
# COMPACT_ATOMS: atom_id res chain seq x y z
N MET A 1 -10.91 8.00 4.00
CA MET A 1 -9.84 8.79 4.63
C MET A 1 -9.25 7.93 5.76
N HIS A 2 -7.99 7.50 5.77
CA HIS A 2 -6.78 8.17 5.34
C HIS A 2 -5.64 7.17 5.06
N CYS A 3 -4.94 7.30 3.92
CA CYS A 3 -3.49 7.48 4.05
C CYS A 3 -3.35 8.90 4.59
N VAL A 4 -2.78 9.09 5.78
CA VAL A 4 -2.67 10.43 6.37
C VAL A 4 -1.56 11.13 5.61
N ASP A 5 -1.94 11.85 4.56
CA ASP A 5 -1.13 12.90 3.99
C ASP A 5 -1.67 14.23 4.52
N LYS A 6 -0.83 14.95 5.27
CA LYS A 6 -1.10 16.29 5.80
C LYS A 6 -0.25 17.33 5.06
N GLY A 7 -0.01 17.15 3.75
CA GLY A 7 0.79 18.08 2.96
C GLY A 7 0.32 18.21 1.51
N ASP A 8 0.87 19.20 0.81
CA ASP A 8 0.57 19.60 -0.58
C ASP A 8 1.17 18.65 -1.65
N GLY A 9 1.35 17.37 -1.33
CA GLY A 9 1.88 16.34 -2.24
C GLY A 9 0.81 15.58 -3.03
N PRO A 10 1.20 14.70 -3.97
CA PRO A 10 0.26 13.85 -4.68
C PRO A 10 -0.33 12.86 -3.68
N ARG A 11 -1.63 13.01 -3.40
CA ARG A 11 -2.34 12.22 -2.40
C ARG A 11 -2.18 10.74 -2.71
N LEU A 12 -1.73 9.96 -1.73
CA LEU A 12 -1.86 8.50 -1.80
C LEU A 12 -3.34 8.14 -1.75
N ILE A 13 -3.91 7.77 -2.89
CA ILE A 13 -5.30 7.37 -2.96
C ILE A 13 -5.35 5.84 -2.94
N SER A 14 -5.90 5.30 -1.86
CA SER A 14 -6.34 3.90 -1.87
C SER A 14 -7.27 3.71 -3.06
N HIS A 15 -7.02 2.71 -3.92
CA HIS A 15 -7.85 2.48 -5.11
C HIS A 15 -9.35 2.28 -4.76
N LEU A 16 -9.62 1.82 -3.53
CA LEU A 16 -10.94 1.67 -2.97
C LEU A 16 -11.61 3.01 -2.64
N ALA A 17 -10.84 4.01 -2.20
CA ALA A 17 -11.31 5.37 -1.95
C ALA A 17 -11.67 6.09 -3.26
N VAL A 18 -10.94 5.84 -4.36
CA VAL A 18 -11.30 6.34 -5.71
C VAL A 18 -12.69 5.86 -6.14
N LYS A 19 -13.11 4.66 -5.68
CA LYS A 19 -14.38 4.02 -6.06
C LYS A 19 -15.45 4.00 -4.96
N GLY A 20 -15.28 4.82 -3.90
CA GLY A 20 -16.28 4.95 -2.83
C GLY A 20 -16.41 3.76 -1.89
N LEU A 21 -15.53 2.76 -1.96
CA LEU A 21 -15.53 1.59 -1.07
C LEU A 21 -14.68 1.90 0.16
N SER A 22 -15.34 2.09 1.31
CA SER A 22 -14.72 2.61 2.54
C SER A 22 -14.24 1.51 3.48
N GLU A 23 -13.15 0.82 3.14
CA GLU A 23 -12.49 -0.09 4.09
C GLU A 23 -11.06 0.33 4.41
N ARG A 24 -10.78 0.36 5.72
CA ARG A 24 -9.57 0.91 6.33
C ARG A 24 -8.53 -0.18 6.53
N THR A 25 -7.68 -0.39 5.54
CA THR A 25 -6.43 -1.16 5.74
C THR A 25 -5.25 -0.21 5.62
N PRO A 26 -4.77 0.37 6.74
CA PRO A 26 -3.63 1.30 6.71
C PRO A 26 -2.34 0.54 6.41
N ILE A 27 -1.62 0.97 5.38
CA ILE A 27 -0.25 0.55 5.11
C ILE A 27 0.68 1.65 5.65
N PRO A 28 1.71 1.31 6.43
CA PRO A 28 2.73 2.26 6.86
C PRO A 28 3.34 3.01 5.66
N TYR A 29 3.34 4.33 5.72
CA TYR A 29 3.87 5.18 4.63
C TYR A 29 5.35 4.91 4.36
N ASP A 30 6.13 4.61 5.40
CA ASP A 30 7.56 4.30 5.30
C ASP A 30 7.83 3.09 4.39
N LEU A 31 6.92 2.11 4.35
CA LEU A 31 7.04 0.96 3.47
C LEU A 31 6.80 1.34 2.00
N ILE A 32 5.84 2.22 1.75
CA ILE A 32 5.57 2.74 0.40
C ILE A 32 6.79 3.52 -0.09
N GLU A 33 7.39 4.36 0.75
CA GLU A 33 8.60 5.10 0.40
C GLU A 33 9.83 4.21 0.16
N LYS A 34 10.03 3.16 0.98
CA LYS A 34 11.09 2.17 0.71
C LYS A 34 10.91 1.53 -0.68
N GLY A 35 9.66 1.21 -1.04
CA GLY A 35 9.28 0.76 -2.38
C GLY A 35 9.61 1.79 -3.47
N PHE A 36 9.28 3.06 -3.26
CA PHE A 36 9.65 4.16 -4.17
C PHE A 36 11.15 4.31 -4.33
N GLY A 37 11.94 4.11 -3.28
CA GLY A 37 13.40 4.15 -3.37
C GLY A 37 13.97 3.01 -4.24
N ALA A 38 13.34 1.84 -4.25
CA ALA A 38 13.72 0.74 -5.14
C ALA A 38 13.23 0.99 -6.58
N PHE A 39 12.05 1.58 -6.72
CA PHE A 39 11.47 2.02 -8.00
C PHE A 39 12.31 3.11 -8.68
N GLY A 40 12.80 4.10 -7.93
CA GLY A 40 13.62 5.20 -8.45
C GLY A 40 14.89 4.73 -9.17
N LYS A 41 15.48 3.59 -8.77
CA LYS A 41 16.62 2.98 -9.46
C LYS A 41 16.27 2.34 -10.80
N LYS A 42 15.03 1.84 -10.93
CA LYS A 42 14.53 1.11 -12.11
C LYS A 42 13.73 2.00 -13.06
N LEU A 43 13.53 3.26 -12.70
CA LEU A 43 12.76 4.22 -13.47
C LEU A 43 13.49 4.49 -14.79
N PRO A 44 12.99 4.00 -15.94
CA PRO A 44 13.63 4.26 -17.22
C PRO A 44 13.64 5.77 -17.44
N LEU A 45 14.76 6.32 -17.90
CA LEU A 45 14.89 7.75 -18.16
C LEU A 45 13.81 8.24 -19.15
N ALA A 46 13.43 7.38 -20.09
CA ALA A 46 12.31 7.52 -21.01
C ALA A 46 10.90 7.66 -20.37
N ALA A 47 10.77 7.42 -19.06
CA ALA A 47 9.56 7.66 -18.28
C ALA A 47 9.61 8.98 -17.50
N ALA A 48 10.78 9.61 -17.41
CA ALA A 48 11.00 10.94 -16.86
C ALA A 48 10.86 12.05 -17.92
N LEU A 49 10.88 11.69 -19.21
CA LEU A 49 10.78 12.66 -20.30
C LEU A 49 9.33 13.17 -20.47
N PRO A 50 9.15 14.48 -20.72
CA PRO A 50 7.84 15.06 -21.05
C PRO A 50 7.29 14.49 -22.35
N ALA A 51 5.95 14.52 -22.51
CA ALA A 51 5.25 13.94 -23.65
C ALA A 51 5.72 14.51 -25.02
N SER A 52 6.27 15.72 -25.04
CA SER A 52 6.87 16.37 -26.22
C SER A 52 8.09 15.62 -26.79
N ARG A 53 8.76 14.77 -26.00
CA ARG A 53 9.92 13.94 -26.41
C ARG A 53 9.63 12.44 -26.41
N ALA A 54 8.36 12.05 -26.58
CA ALA A 54 7.98 10.64 -26.69
C ALA A 54 8.67 9.92 -27.88
N GLY A 55 9.09 10.66 -28.92
CA GLY A 55 9.90 10.15 -30.03
C GLY A 55 11.29 9.67 -29.59
N ASP A 56 11.96 10.44 -28.74
CA ASP A 56 13.30 10.12 -28.23
C ASP A 56 13.26 8.89 -27.34
N ALA A 57 12.19 8.73 -26.54
CA ALA A 57 11.96 7.52 -25.74
C ALA A 57 11.89 6.25 -26.60
N LYS A 58 11.19 6.30 -27.75
CA LYS A 58 11.12 5.16 -28.69
C LYS A 58 12.47 4.91 -29.37
N LYS A 59 13.23 5.98 -29.65
CA LYS A 59 14.57 5.86 -30.22
C LYS A 59 15.53 5.19 -29.23
N ILE A 60 15.52 5.61 -27.97
CA ILE A 60 16.32 5.00 -26.88
C ILE A 60 15.96 3.53 -26.71
N GLU A 61 14.66 3.18 -26.64
CA GLU A 61 14.22 1.79 -26.51
C GLU A 61 14.71 0.91 -27.68
N LYS A 62 14.64 1.44 -28.91
CA LYS A 62 15.17 0.74 -30.09
C LYS A 62 16.69 0.54 -29.99
N LEU A 63 17.43 1.57 -29.57
CA LEU A 63 18.88 1.50 -29.41
C LEU A 63 19.28 0.51 -28.30
N GLU A 64 18.55 0.47 -27.18
CA GLU A 64 18.78 -0.51 -26.09
C GLU A 64 18.57 -1.96 -26.55
N VAL A 65 17.54 -2.21 -27.38
CA VAL A 65 17.31 -3.54 -27.97
C VAL A 65 18.47 -3.92 -28.89
N MET A 66 18.97 -2.98 -29.71
CA MET A 66 20.12 -3.20 -30.59
C MET A 66 21.39 -3.46 -29.78
N LEU A 67 21.62 -2.73 -28.69
CA LEU A 67 22.76 -2.90 -27.80
C LEU A 67 22.76 -4.27 -27.13
N ARG A 68 21.62 -4.74 -26.60
CA ARG A 68 21.50 -6.10 -26.05
C ARG A 68 21.77 -7.19 -27.09
N LYS A 69 21.33 -6.98 -28.34
CA LYS A 69 21.61 -7.91 -29.44
C LYS A 69 23.11 -7.97 -29.74
N LEU A 70 23.78 -6.82 -29.77
CA LEU A 70 25.22 -6.68 -29.95
C LEU A 70 26.01 -7.34 -28.82
N GLU A 71 25.60 -7.18 -27.57
CA GLU A 71 26.23 -7.83 -26.43
C GLU A 71 26.16 -9.36 -26.51
N ARG A 72 25.02 -9.90 -26.94
CA ARG A 72 24.90 -11.35 -27.18
C ARG A 72 25.80 -11.83 -28.32
N GLN A 73 25.95 -11.03 -29.38
CA GLN A 73 26.85 -11.35 -30.50
C GLN A 73 28.32 -11.32 -30.05
N ILE A 74 28.73 -10.30 -29.30
CA ILE A 74 30.07 -10.19 -28.72
C ILE A 74 30.35 -11.39 -27.80
N ALA A 75 29.41 -11.76 -26.93
CA ALA A 75 29.55 -12.92 -26.05
C ALA A 75 29.71 -14.23 -26.86
N SER A 76 28.91 -14.41 -27.92
CA SER A 76 29.02 -15.57 -28.81
C SER A 76 30.37 -15.63 -29.53
N ILE A 77 30.89 -14.49 -30.02
CA ILE A 77 32.21 -14.42 -30.67
C ILE A 77 33.32 -14.74 -29.67
N LYS A 78 33.25 -14.21 -28.43
CA LYS A 78 34.21 -14.53 -27.37
C LYS A 78 34.24 -16.02 -27.04
N ASN A 79 33.07 -16.63 -26.85
CA ASN A 79 32.98 -18.07 -26.60
C ASN A 79 33.54 -18.90 -27.76
N ARG A 80 33.40 -18.42 -29.01
CA ARG A 80 34.00 -19.08 -30.18
C ARG A 80 35.52 -18.95 -30.22
N LEU A 81 36.05 -17.78 -29.89
CA LEU A 81 37.50 -17.55 -29.76
C LEU A 81 38.12 -18.41 -28.65
N GLU A 82 37.40 -18.66 -27.56
CA GLU A 82 37.86 -19.58 -26.51
C GLU A 82 37.91 -21.05 -26.97
N SER A 83 37.12 -21.41 -28.00
CA SER A 83 37.05 -22.78 -28.54
C SER A 83 37.95 -23.03 -29.76
N LEU A 84 38.38 -21.96 -30.42
CA LEU A 84 39.21 -22.00 -31.63
C LEU A 84 40.44 -21.15 -31.36
N GLU A 85 41.57 -21.80 -31.05
CA GLU A 85 42.85 -21.11 -30.92
C GLU A 85 43.20 -20.40 -32.23
N ASP A 86 43.50 -19.10 -32.11
CA ASP A 86 43.93 -18.17 -33.17
C ASP A 86 43.06 -18.13 -34.45
N ASN A 87 42.00 -17.33 -34.39
CA ASN A 87 41.22 -16.93 -35.55
C ASN A 87 41.20 -15.40 -35.68
N GLU A 88 42.08 -14.86 -36.53
CA GLU A 88 42.22 -13.41 -36.78
C GLU A 88 40.90 -12.78 -37.26
N ASP A 89 40.13 -13.46 -38.13
CA ASP A 89 38.84 -12.94 -38.62
C ASP A 89 37.83 -12.72 -37.48
N LEU A 90 37.83 -13.59 -36.47
CA LEU A 90 36.98 -13.44 -35.29
C LEU A 90 37.43 -12.30 -34.37
N LEU A 91 38.73 -12.01 -34.30
CA LEU A 91 39.28 -10.87 -33.56
C LEU A 91 38.89 -9.54 -34.22
N ASP A 92 38.99 -9.44 -35.55
CA ASP A 92 38.56 -8.27 -36.31
C ASP A 92 37.05 -8.04 -36.20
N LEU A 93 36.27 -9.12 -36.28
CA LEU A 93 34.83 -9.06 -36.07
C LEU A 93 34.50 -8.59 -34.64
N LEU A 94 35.21 -9.09 -33.63
CA LEU A 94 35.02 -8.67 -32.23
C LEU A 94 35.34 -7.19 -32.03
N ALA A 95 36.43 -6.70 -32.63
CA ALA A 95 36.83 -5.30 -32.58
C ALA A 95 35.76 -4.40 -33.22
N SER A 96 35.26 -4.76 -34.41
CA SER A 96 34.21 -4.01 -35.11
C SER A 96 32.88 -3.97 -34.33
N GLN A 97 32.48 -5.08 -33.70
CA GLN A 97 31.25 -5.15 -32.89
C GLN A 97 31.42 -4.39 -31.58
N SER A 98 32.61 -4.42 -30.98
CA SER A 98 32.92 -3.64 -29.77
C SER A 98 32.91 -2.13 -30.04
N ALA A 99 33.43 -1.71 -31.20
CA ALA A 99 33.34 -0.31 -31.65
C ALA A 99 31.87 0.11 -31.84
N LYS A 100 31.05 -0.71 -32.51
CA LYS A 100 29.60 -0.47 -32.66
C LYS A 100 28.86 -0.44 -31.32
N LYS A 101 29.23 -1.28 -30.36
CA LYS A 101 28.69 -1.23 -28.99
C LYS A 101 29.01 0.12 -28.34
N LYS A 102 30.25 0.60 -28.47
CA LYS A 102 30.67 1.90 -27.92
C LYS A 102 29.91 3.06 -28.57
N THR A 103 29.72 3.06 -29.88
CA THR A 103 28.96 4.13 -30.56
C THR A 103 27.49 4.14 -30.16
N LEU A 104 26.83 2.97 -30.05
CA LEU A 104 25.44 2.90 -29.60
C LEU A 104 25.28 3.30 -28.13
N ALA A 105 26.23 2.91 -27.27
CA ALA A 105 26.23 3.35 -25.87
C ALA A 105 26.35 4.88 -25.78
N ASN A 106 27.27 5.47 -26.54
CA ASN A 106 27.43 6.92 -26.61
C ASN A 106 26.17 7.62 -27.15
N GLU A 107 25.52 7.10 -28.19
CA GLU A 107 24.28 7.70 -28.73
C GLU A 107 23.12 7.61 -27.71
N ILE A 108 23.04 6.51 -26.95
CA ILE A 108 22.09 6.39 -25.85
C ILE A 108 22.41 7.43 -24.76
N ASP A 109 23.67 7.56 -24.35
CA ASP A 109 24.10 8.50 -23.33
C ASP A 109 23.89 9.96 -23.77
N GLU A 110 24.15 10.30 -25.03
CA GLU A 110 23.86 11.62 -25.63
C GLU A 110 22.37 11.92 -25.65
N LEU A 111 21.52 10.99 -26.09
CA LEU A 111 20.07 11.18 -26.06
C LEU A 111 19.52 11.27 -24.63
N GLN A 112 20.12 10.52 -23.70
CA GLN A 112 19.74 10.58 -22.29
C GLN A 112 20.20 11.88 -21.62
N SER A 113 21.43 12.35 -21.89
CA SER A 113 21.96 13.61 -21.37
C SER A 113 21.25 14.82 -21.96
N ALA A 114 21.03 14.86 -23.28
CA ALA A 114 20.21 15.89 -23.93
C ALA A 114 18.75 15.87 -23.44
N GLY A 115 18.24 14.68 -23.08
CA GLY A 115 16.96 14.50 -22.43
C GLY A 115 16.94 14.99 -20.97
N LEU A 116 18.04 14.82 -20.22
CA LEU A 116 18.22 15.33 -18.86
C LEU A 116 18.37 16.85 -18.84
N ASP A 117 19.11 17.43 -19.78
CA ASP A 117 19.31 18.88 -19.90
C ASP A 117 18.05 19.64 -20.28
N THR A 118 17.10 18.96 -20.93
CA THR A 118 15.77 19.48 -21.24
C THR A 118 14.68 18.98 -20.30
N ALA A 119 14.98 18.01 -19.44
CA ALA A 119 14.10 17.66 -18.35
C ALA A 119 14.05 18.84 -17.37
N SER A 120 12.86 19.12 -16.83
CA SER A 120 12.67 20.15 -15.81
C SER A 120 13.74 19.99 -14.72
N PRO A 121 14.32 21.06 -14.14
CA PRO A 121 15.29 20.99 -13.04
C PRO A 121 14.87 20.02 -11.93
N ALA A 122 13.57 19.98 -11.64
CA ALA A 122 12.87 18.99 -10.82
C ALA A 122 13.34 17.54 -11.01
N VAL A 123 13.65 17.16 -12.25
CA VAL A 123 14.01 15.80 -12.65
C VAL A 123 15.40 15.40 -12.18
N LYS A 124 16.37 16.29 -12.39
CA LYS A 124 17.74 16.13 -11.92
C LYS A 124 17.78 16.13 -10.40
N THR A 125 17.10 17.11 -9.79
CA THR A 125 17.02 17.27 -8.33
C THR A 125 16.43 16.04 -7.64
N SER A 126 15.37 15.42 -8.20
CA SER A 126 14.76 14.25 -7.55
C SER A 126 15.61 12.99 -7.63
N LYS A 127 16.35 12.78 -8.73
CA LYS A 127 17.26 11.62 -8.86
C LYS A 127 18.43 11.75 -7.88
N GLU A 128 19.00 12.94 -7.78
CA GLU A 128 20.06 13.25 -6.83
C GLU A 128 19.56 13.11 -5.39
N LEU A 129 18.38 13.65 -5.09
CA LEU A 129 17.73 13.49 -3.78
C LEU A 129 17.49 12.02 -3.43
N LEU A 130 17.00 11.18 -4.36
CA LEU A 130 16.81 9.74 -4.11
C LEU A 130 18.12 8.99 -3.86
N ALA A 131 19.21 9.39 -4.52
CA ALA A 131 20.53 8.79 -4.34
C ALA A 131 21.13 9.12 -2.96
N VAL A 132 20.97 10.37 -2.51
CA VAL A 132 21.49 10.86 -1.23
C VAL A 132 20.60 10.41 -0.05
N TYR A 133 19.27 10.37 -0.24
CA TYR A 133 18.28 10.02 0.78
C TYR A 133 18.57 8.68 1.49
N ARG A 134 19.04 7.67 0.76
CA ARG A 134 19.34 6.34 1.33
C ARG A 134 20.56 6.31 2.24
N LYS A 135 21.49 7.26 2.08
CA LYS A 135 22.73 7.34 2.85
C LYS A 135 22.65 8.38 3.97
N ALA A 136 21.64 9.24 3.93
CA ALA A 136 21.44 10.31 4.89
C ALA A 136 21.02 9.76 6.27
N PRO A 137 21.47 10.38 7.37
CA PRO A 137 21.00 10.06 8.72
C PRO A 137 19.49 10.34 8.89
N PRO A 138 18.82 9.72 9.87
CA PRO A 138 17.35 9.81 10.04
C PRO A 138 16.79 11.24 10.12
N GLU A 139 17.57 12.17 10.66
CA GLU A 139 17.19 13.58 10.80
C GLU A 139 17.18 14.31 9.43
N GLU A 140 18.17 14.05 8.58
CA GLU A 140 18.24 14.60 7.22
C GLU A 140 17.23 13.95 6.27
N GLN A 141 16.87 12.68 6.52
CA GLN A 141 15.85 11.98 5.76
C GLN A 141 14.50 12.71 5.82
N ILE A 142 14.15 13.37 6.93
CA ILE A 142 12.89 14.12 7.05
C ILE A 142 12.87 15.34 6.11
N ALA A 143 13.98 16.08 6.04
CA ALA A 143 14.11 17.23 5.15
C ALA A 143 14.11 16.80 3.68
N MET A 144 14.82 15.71 3.36
CA MET A 144 14.85 15.13 2.02
C MET A 144 13.49 14.54 1.59
N ARG A 145 12.73 13.92 2.51
CA ARG A 145 11.33 13.52 2.27
C ARG A 145 10.47 14.69 1.85
N THR A 146 10.59 15.81 2.56
CA THR A 146 9.82 17.02 2.27
C THR A 146 10.14 17.56 0.87
N ARG A 147 11.42 17.58 0.48
CA ARG A 147 11.85 17.98 -0.87
C ARG A 147 11.36 17.00 -1.94
N LEU A 148 11.53 15.70 -1.74
CA LEU A 148 11.02 14.68 -2.68
C LEU A 148 9.50 14.80 -2.86
N ARG A 149 8.75 15.03 -1.78
CA ARG A 149 7.30 15.23 -1.84
C ARG A 149 6.88 16.42 -2.69
N ALA A 150 7.61 17.53 -2.62
CA ALA A 150 7.35 18.70 -3.45
C ALA A 150 7.58 18.40 -4.95
N GLU A 151 8.50 17.50 -5.24
CA GLU A 151 8.87 17.13 -6.61
C GLU A 151 7.96 16.06 -7.23
N LEU A 152 7.46 15.09 -6.44
CA LEU A 152 6.64 13.98 -6.94
C LEU A 152 5.44 14.38 -7.84
N PRO A 153 4.68 15.48 -7.60
CA PRO A 153 3.58 15.90 -8.46
C PRO A 153 3.96 16.17 -9.92
N TYR A 154 5.20 16.60 -10.17
CA TYR A 154 5.70 16.86 -11.54
C TYR A 154 5.85 15.58 -12.37
N TRP A 155 5.96 14.43 -11.71
CA TRP A 155 6.26 13.15 -12.34
C TRP A 155 5.07 12.21 -12.29
N ILE A 156 4.39 12.22 -11.16
CA ILE A 156 3.36 11.25 -10.81
C ILE A 156 2.02 11.95 -10.91
N LYS A 157 1.22 11.48 -11.86
CA LYS A 157 -0.16 11.89 -12.00
C LYS A 157 -1.02 11.27 -10.91
N ARG A 158 -0.75 10.00 -10.58
CA ARG A 158 -1.60 9.24 -9.65
C ARG A 158 -0.85 8.04 -9.06
N ILE A 159 -1.11 7.76 -7.78
CA ILE A 159 -0.64 6.56 -7.08
C ILE A 159 -1.86 5.80 -6.58
N ASP A 160 -2.05 4.58 -7.08
CA ASP A 160 -3.05 3.65 -6.63
C ASP A 160 -2.42 2.57 -5.75
N VAL A 161 -3.03 2.34 -4.58
CA VAL A 161 -2.57 1.30 -3.65
C VAL A 161 -3.69 0.27 -3.44
N LEU A 162 -3.35 -1.00 -3.64
CA LEU A 162 -4.19 -2.16 -3.29
C LEU A 162 -3.61 -2.80 -2.01
N PRO A 163 -4.17 -2.49 -0.82
CA PRO A 163 -3.77 -3.14 0.41
C PRO A 163 -4.27 -4.58 0.46
N LEU A 164 -3.40 -5.48 0.92
CA LEU A 164 -3.62 -6.91 1.05
C LEU A 164 -3.14 -7.38 2.43
N VAL A 165 -3.77 -8.42 2.96
CA VAL A 165 -3.31 -9.11 4.17
C VAL A 165 -3.13 -10.57 3.79
N LEU A 166 -1.88 -11.03 3.78
CA LEU A 166 -1.49 -12.37 3.34
C LEU A 166 -0.83 -13.09 4.52
N GLY A 167 -1.45 -14.14 5.05
CA GLY A 167 -0.90 -14.90 6.19
C GLY A 167 -0.62 -14.04 7.44
N GLY A 168 -1.38 -12.96 7.66
CA GLY A 168 -1.15 -12.01 8.76
C GLY A 168 -0.11 -10.91 8.45
N VAL A 169 0.63 -11.02 7.35
CA VAL A 169 1.54 -10.00 6.84
C VAL A 169 0.74 -8.91 6.12
N ARG A 170 1.08 -7.64 6.37
CA ARG A 170 0.48 -6.52 5.62
C ARG A 170 1.30 -6.28 4.36
N ALA A 171 0.63 -6.35 3.23
CA ALA A 171 1.24 -6.17 1.93
C ALA A 171 0.43 -5.18 1.08
N ALA A 172 1.03 -4.71 0.00
CA ALA A 172 0.40 -3.80 -0.93
C ALA A 172 0.95 -4.00 -2.34
N LYS A 173 0.06 -3.96 -3.33
CA LYS A 173 0.47 -3.67 -4.70
C LYS A 173 0.28 -2.18 -4.93
N VAL A 174 1.32 -1.53 -5.44
CA VAL A 174 1.33 -0.10 -5.74
C VAL A 174 1.44 0.08 -7.24
N ASN A 175 0.55 0.87 -7.81
CA ASN A 175 0.58 1.27 -9.21
C ASN A 175 0.76 2.78 -9.28
N VAL A 176 1.80 3.21 -9.99
CA VAL A 176 2.15 4.62 -10.18
C VAL A 176 1.90 4.98 -11.63
N GLU A 177 0.93 5.85 -11.87
CA GLU A 177 0.69 6.46 -13.18
C GLU A 177 1.49 7.76 -13.27
N MET A 178 2.39 7.81 -14.24
CA MET A 178 3.23 8.97 -14.54
C MET A 178 2.44 10.00 -15.35
N GLN A 179 2.89 11.26 -15.36
CA GLN A 179 2.29 12.34 -16.17
C GLN A 179 2.29 12.04 -17.68
N ASN A 180 3.25 11.23 -18.17
CA ASN A 180 3.29 10.77 -19.55
C ASN A 180 2.37 9.56 -19.86
N GLY A 181 1.54 9.14 -18.90
CA GLY A 181 0.59 8.04 -19.05
C GLY A 181 1.18 6.63 -18.88
N LYS A 182 2.51 6.50 -18.72
CA LYS A 182 3.12 5.20 -18.37
C LYS A 182 2.74 4.82 -16.95
N SER A 183 2.49 3.52 -16.73
CA SER A 183 2.16 2.98 -15.42
C SER A 183 3.21 1.97 -14.99
N PHE A 184 3.57 2.01 -13.71
CA PHE A 184 4.55 1.11 -13.11
C PHE A 184 3.96 0.45 -11.88
N GLN A 185 4.27 -0.83 -11.71
CA GLN A 185 3.81 -1.59 -10.56
C GLN A 185 4.99 -2.05 -9.71
N PHE A 186 4.83 -1.98 -8.40
CA PHE A 186 5.75 -2.58 -7.45
C PHE A 186 5.01 -3.07 -6.22
N ASP A 187 5.65 -4.01 -5.54
CA ASP A 187 5.10 -4.69 -4.38
C ASP A 187 5.78 -4.18 -3.11
N VAL A 188 5.00 -4.10 -2.04
CA VAL A 188 5.44 -3.63 -0.73
C VAL A 188 4.92 -4.58 0.33
N ALA A 189 5.75 -4.99 1.27
CA ALA A 189 5.37 -5.87 2.37
C ALA A 189 6.05 -5.46 3.67
N THR A 190 5.42 -5.79 4.81
CA THR A 190 6.03 -5.60 6.14
C THR A 190 7.21 -6.54 6.39
N THR A 191 7.31 -7.65 5.66
CA THR A 191 8.38 -8.65 5.76
C THR A 191 8.91 -8.96 4.36
N GLU A 192 10.23 -9.11 4.23
CA GLU A 192 10.88 -9.37 2.93
C GLU A 192 10.62 -10.80 2.42
N ASP A 193 10.38 -11.76 3.33
CA ASP A 193 10.14 -13.17 3.02
C ASP A 193 8.71 -13.48 2.56
N LEU A 194 7.92 -12.45 2.20
CA LEU A 194 6.56 -12.67 1.75
C LEU A 194 6.55 -13.33 0.37
N ILE A 195 6.10 -14.59 0.33
CA ILE A 195 5.82 -15.30 -0.91
C ILE A 195 4.47 -14.80 -1.44
N TRP A 196 4.51 -14.12 -2.58
CA TRP A 196 3.31 -13.69 -3.28
C TRP A 196 2.62 -14.90 -3.94
N PRO A 197 1.31 -15.08 -3.73
CA PRO A 197 0.54 -16.06 -4.51
C PRO A 197 0.69 -15.79 -6.01
N GLU A 198 0.86 -16.84 -6.83
CA GLU A 198 1.08 -16.71 -8.28
C GLU A 198 0.01 -15.83 -8.97
N GLU A 199 -1.24 -15.98 -8.55
CA GLU A 199 -2.38 -15.19 -9.05
C GLU A 199 -2.28 -13.68 -8.79
N LEU A 200 -1.48 -13.29 -7.78
CA LEU A 200 -1.21 -11.89 -7.44
C LEU A 200 0.06 -11.38 -8.10
N VAL A 201 1.06 -12.22 -8.37
CA VAL A 201 2.32 -11.83 -9.02
C VAL A 201 2.05 -11.10 -10.34
N GLU A 202 1.16 -11.63 -11.18
CA GLU A 202 0.86 -11.06 -12.50
C GLU A 202 -0.41 -10.19 -12.55
N LEU A 203 -0.95 -9.78 -11.40
CA LEU A 203 -2.27 -9.17 -11.35
C LEU A 203 -2.31 -7.79 -12.07
N PRO A 204 -2.95 -7.68 -13.25
CA PRO A 204 -2.99 -6.43 -13.99
C PRO A 204 -3.80 -5.39 -13.22
N PHE A 205 -3.39 -4.11 -13.29
CA PHE A 205 -4.10 -3.00 -12.62
C PHE A 205 -5.62 -3.01 -12.87
N LYS A 206 -6.02 -3.31 -14.12
CA LYS A 206 -7.44 -3.38 -14.53
C LYS A 206 -8.23 -4.47 -13.78
N LYS A 207 -7.57 -5.54 -13.31
CA LYS A 207 -8.17 -6.66 -12.56
C LYS A 207 -8.08 -6.51 -11.03
N TRP A 208 -7.54 -5.40 -10.51
CA TRP A 208 -7.47 -5.17 -9.06
C TRP A 208 -8.85 -5.14 -8.39
N LYS A 209 -9.91 -4.80 -9.15
CA LYS A 209 -11.32 -4.84 -8.70
C LYS A 209 -11.78 -6.28 -8.39
N THR A 210 -11.35 -7.26 -9.18
CA THR A 210 -11.69 -8.67 -9.04
C THR A 210 -10.80 -9.37 -8.02
N ALA A 211 -9.53 -8.98 -7.91
CA ALA A 211 -8.62 -9.55 -6.94
C ALA A 211 -9.07 -9.36 -5.50
N LYS A 212 -9.62 -8.20 -5.10
CA LYS A 212 -10.22 -8.08 -3.75
C LYS A 212 -11.50 -8.92 -3.60
N ARG A 213 -12.18 -9.30 -4.68
CA ARG A 213 -13.34 -10.22 -4.63
C ARG A 213 -12.91 -11.69 -4.47
N VAL A 214 -11.68 -12.03 -4.86
CA VAL A 214 -11.08 -13.37 -4.76
C VAL A 214 -10.17 -13.51 -3.52
N TRP A 215 -9.60 -12.40 -3.03
CA TRP A 215 -8.57 -12.36 -1.98
C TRP A 215 -8.92 -11.45 -0.80
N GLY A 216 -9.95 -10.61 -0.95
CA GLY A 216 -10.65 -9.94 0.16
C GLY A 216 -11.91 -10.68 0.59
N ALA A 217 -12.28 -11.75 -0.11
CA ALA A 217 -13.26 -12.74 0.31
C ALA A 217 -12.56 -14.10 0.23
N GLU A 218 -12.27 -14.65 1.41
CA GLU A 218 -11.69 -15.97 1.64
C GLU A 218 -10.21 -16.14 1.27
N SER A 219 -9.32 -15.89 2.24
CA SER A 219 -7.98 -16.50 2.22
C SER A 219 -8.10 -18.02 2.01
N LEU A 220 -7.08 -18.69 1.46
CA LEU A 220 -7.05 -20.17 1.42
C LEU A 220 -7.38 -20.78 2.79
N PHE A 221 -6.95 -20.08 3.85
CA PHE A 221 -7.27 -20.37 5.24
C PHE A 221 -8.76 -20.25 5.58
N ASP A 222 -9.44 -19.21 5.08
CA ASP A 222 -10.89 -19.05 5.20
C ASP A 222 -11.67 -20.10 4.39
N LYS A 223 -11.17 -20.50 3.20
CA LYS A 223 -11.78 -21.59 2.41
C LYS A 223 -11.68 -22.92 3.16
N GLN A 224 -10.51 -23.23 3.71
CA GLN A 224 -10.32 -24.40 4.56
C GLN A 224 -11.21 -24.33 5.80
N MET A 225 -11.29 -23.18 6.47
CA MET A 225 -12.23 -22.98 7.58
C MET A 225 -13.68 -23.23 7.17
N LEU A 226 -14.10 -22.72 6.02
CA LEU A 226 -15.46 -22.93 5.49
C LEU A 226 -15.72 -24.37 5.11
N GLU A 227 -14.75 -25.08 4.54
CA GLU A 227 -14.86 -26.51 4.26
C GLU A 227 -15.05 -27.32 5.53
N LEU A 228 -14.28 -27.01 6.59
CA LEU A 228 -14.40 -27.67 7.88
C LEU A 228 -15.72 -27.32 8.59
N ASP A 229 -16.17 -26.06 8.51
CA ASP A 229 -17.48 -25.63 9.02
C ASP A 229 -18.64 -26.29 8.26
N ASN A 230 -18.53 -26.41 6.94
CA ASN A 230 -19.51 -27.13 6.10
C ASN A 230 -19.55 -28.64 6.42
N LYS A 231 -18.45 -29.22 6.92
CA LYS A 231 -18.41 -30.60 7.45
C LYS A 231 -19.02 -30.72 8.86
N GLY A 232 -19.47 -29.62 9.46
CA GLY A 232 -20.12 -29.60 10.77
C GLY A 232 -19.15 -29.62 11.95
N LEU A 233 -17.86 -29.41 11.74
CA LEU A 233 -16.87 -29.43 12.81
C LEU A 233 -17.05 -28.22 13.75
N PRO A 234 -16.95 -28.43 15.08
CA PRO A 234 -17.01 -27.32 16.03
C PRO A 234 -15.76 -26.45 15.94
N GLN A 235 -15.89 -25.16 16.28
CA GLN A 235 -14.80 -24.17 16.13
C GLN A 235 -13.50 -24.55 16.85
N ALA A 236 -13.59 -25.29 17.95
CA ALA A 236 -12.41 -25.79 18.68
C ALA A 236 -11.62 -26.82 17.86
N GLU A 237 -12.32 -27.67 17.10
CA GLU A 237 -11.70 -28.68 16.24
C GLU A 237 -11.17 -28.04 14.95
N ILE A 238 -11.91 -27.08 14.37
CA ILE A 238 -11.42 -26.27 13.24
C ILE A 238 -10.12 -25.55 13.64
N ALA A 239 -10.09 -24.95 14.83
CA ALA A 239 -8.92 -24.27 15.35
C ALA A 239 -7.73 -25.24 15.51
N LYS A 240 -7.98 -26.44 16.03
CA LYS A 240 -6.96 -27.49 16.21
C LYS A 240 -6.42 -28.00 14.86
N GLN A 241 -7.27 -28.24 13.86
CA GLN A 241 -6.86 -28.75 12.55
C GLN A 241 -6.08 -27.72 11.72
N LEU A 242 -6.40 -26.43 11.88
CA LEU A 242 -5.75 -25.34 11.16
C LEU A 242 -4.63 -24.67 11.97
N ASP A 243 -4.20 -25.29 13.07
CA ASP A 243 -3.18 -24.78 13.99
C ASP A 243 -3.37 -23.30 14.37
N THR A 244 -4.58 -22.97 14.84
CA THR A 244 -4.97 -21.60 15.17
C THR A 244 -5.83 -21.53 16.42
N THR A 245 -6.27 -20.32 16.80
CA THR A 245 -7.09 -20.11 17.98
C THR A 245 -8.59 -20.02 17.64
N VAL A 246 -9.43 -20.46 18.58
CA VAL A 246 -10.91 -20.34 18.47
C VAL A 246 -11.35 -18.90 18.22
N ALA A 247 -10.64 -17.92 18.78
CA ALA A 247 -10.90 -16.51 18.57
C ALA A 247 -10.69 -16.08 17.10
N VAL A 248 -9.64 -16.60 16.45
CA VAL A 248 -9.36 -16.36 15.03
C VAL A 248 -10.46 -16.97 14.17
N VAL A 249 -10.82 -18.24 14.42
CA VAL A 249 -11.92 -18.92 13.72
C VAL A 249 -13.24 -18.15 13.90
N SER A 250 -13.57 -17.73 15.11
CA SER A 250 -14.81 -16.99 15.40
C SER A 250 -14.88 -15.66 14.65
N ARG A 251 -13.78 -14.89 14.63
CA ARG A 251 -13.71 -13.63 13.88
C ARG A 251 -13.81 -13.86 12.37
N ALA A 252 -13.16 -14.90 11.84
CA ALA A 252 -13.24 -15.27 10.44
C ALA A 252 -14.69 -15.62 10.06
N MET A 253 -15.37 -16.48 10.84
CA MET A 253 -16.77 -16.86 10.58
C MET A 253 -17.76 -15.68 10.64
N ILE A 254 -17.52 -14.70 11.51
CA ILE A 254 -18.32 -13.45 11.56
C ILE A 254 -18.08 -12.62 10.30
N ARG A 255 -16.81 -12.46 9.90
CA ARG A 255 -16.43 -11.71 8.70
C ARG A 255 -16.99 -12.34 7.43
N LEU A 256 -17.01 -13.67 7.36
CA LEU A 256 -17.55 -14.45 6.23
C LEU A 256 -19.09 -14.58 6.26
N GLY A 257 -19.76 -13.95 7.24
CA GLY A 257 -21.22 -13.95 7.33
C GLY A 257 -21.86 -15.27 7.78
N ARG A 258 -21.07 -16.30 8.09
CA ARG A 258 -21.54 -17.60 8.62
C ARG A 258 -22.10 -17.51 10.03
N ARG A 259 -21.60 -16.54 10.81
CA ARG A 259 -22.14 -16.22 12.13
C ARG A 259 -22.47 -14.75 12.24
N ARG A 260 -23.65 -14.45 12.76
CA ARG A 260 -23.96 -13.09 13.22
C ARG A 260 -23.38 -12.92 14.60
N THR A 261 -22.72 -11.79 14.86
CA THR A 261 -22.47 -11.37 16.23
C THR A 261 -23.85 -11.32 16.90
N LYS A 262 -24.12 -12.19 17.88
CA LYS A 262 -25.29 -12.05 18.74
C LYS A 262 -25.09 -10.72 19.46
N ARG A 263 -25.60 -9.63 18.90
CA ARG A 263 -25.84 -8.41 19.67
C ARG A 263 -26.87 -8.85 20.69
N THR A 264 -26.44 -9.03 21.94
CA THR A 264 -27.39 -9.04 23.05
C THR A 264 -28.27 -7.81 22.84
N PRO A 265 -29.59 -7.98 22.64
CA PRO A 265 -30.50 -6.85 22.61
C PRO A 265 -30.18 -6.06 23.86
N ARG A 266 -29.77 -4.81 23.70
CA ARG A 266 -29.63 -3.90 24.84
C ARG A 266 -31.06 -3.74 25.36
N THR A 267 -31.38 -4.46 26.43
CA THR A 267 -32.69 -4.41 27.08
C THR A 267 -33.03 -2.96 27.37
N ALA A 268 -34.31 -2.61 27.23
CA ALA A 268 -34.82 -1.26 27.47
C ALA A 268 -34.40 -0.70 28.85
N ASP A 269 -34.09 -1.59 29.79
CA ASP A 269 -33.72 -1.29 31.17
C ASP A 269 -32.30 -0.74 31.37
N ASN A 270 -31.40 -0.91 30.38
CA ASN A 270 -30.03 -0.39 30.49
C ASN A 270 -29.55 0.38 29.24
N PRO A 271 -30.04 1.62 29.05
CA PRO A 271 -29.78 2.40 27.85
C PRO A 271 -28.33 2.86 27.68
N MET A 272 -27.55 2.93 28.77
CA MET A 272 -26.21 3.53 28.78
C MET A 272 -25.20 2.55 29.38
N SER A 273 -23.96 2.54 28.89
CA SER A 273 -22.84 1.81 29.50
C SER A 273 -21.81 2.75 30.09
N TRP A 274 -21.19 2.33 31.18
CA TRP A 274 -20.00 2.98 31.72
C TRP A 274 -18.82 2.88 30.76
N SER A 275 -18.04 3.96 30.66
CA SER A 275 -16.80 4.05 29.90
C SER A 275 -15.68 4.45 30.84
N GLU A 276 -14.79 3.51 31.17
CA GLU A 276 -13.67 3.74 32.10
C GLU A 276 -12.73 4.82 31.57
N THR A 277 -12.40 4.78 30.28
CA THR A 277 -11.49 5.73 29.63
C THR A 277 -11.98 7.17 29.72
N ALA A 278 -13.30 7.36 29.65
CA ALA A 278 -13.89 8.70 29.67
C ALA A 278 -14.31 9.14 31.08
N ARG A 279 -14.41 8.21 32.03
CA ARG A 279 -14.98 8.40 33.37
C ARG A 279 -16.42 8.93 33.32
N GLY A 280 -17.28 8.23 32.59
CA GLY A 280 -18.68 8.60 32.44
C GLY A 280 -19.50 7.58 31.69
N TRP A 281 -20.73 7.96 31.36
CA TRP A 281 -21.70 7.09 30.73
C TRP A 281 -21.85 7.40 29.25
N CYS A 282 -21.95 6.37 28.42
CA CYS A 282 -22.12 6.53 26.98
C CYS A 282 -23.24 5.64 26.41
N ARG A 283 -23.87 6.13 25.35
CA ARG A 283 -24.84 5.39 24.55
C ARG A 283 -24.56 5.63 23.07
N THR A 284 -24.74 4.59 22.25
CA THR A 284 -24.79 4.74 20.80
C THR A 284 -26.25 4.66 20.37
N TYR A 285 -26.74 5.68 19.67
CA TYR A 285 -28.12 5.77 19.18
C TYR A 285 -28.13 6.40 17.79
N LYS A 286 -28.88 5.81 16.84
CA LYS A 286 -28.93 6.21 15.43
C LYS A 286 -27.53 6.44 14.80
N GLY A 287 -26.55 5.59 15.15
CA GLY A 287 -25.17 5.68 14.64
C GLY A 287 -24.30 6.77 15.28
N GLN A 288 -24.85 7.61 16.16
CA GLN A 288 -24.10 8.62 16.91
C GLN A 288 -23.80 8.14 18.34
N ARG A 289 -22.63 8.52 18.86
CA ARG A 289 -22.21 8.20 20.23
C ARG A 289 -22.40 9.41 21.12
N TYR A 290 -23.25 9.25 22.12
CA TYR A 290 -23.55 10.25 23.14
C TYR A 290 -22.77 9.91 24.40
N TYR A 291 -22.25 10.95 25.06
CA TYR A 291 -21.41 10.82 26.24
C TYR A 291 -21.81 11.87 27.27
N VAL A 292 -21.85 11.47 28.55
CA VAL A 292 -22.02 12.37 29.67
C VAL A 292 -21.07 11.98 30.80
N GLY A 293 -20.22 12.92 31.20
CA GLY A 293 -19.27 12.72 32.29
C GLY A 293 -19.92 12.83 33.66
N VAL A 294 -19.33 12.18 34.67
CA VAL A 294 -19.83 12.25 36.06
C VAL A 294 -19.89 13.68 36.58
N GLY A 295 -18.92 14.54 36.23
CA GLY A 295 -18.93 15.96 36.62
C GLY A 295 -20.14 16.72 36.08
N THR A 296 -20.54 16.45 34.84
CA THR A 296 -21.74 17.03 34.23
C THR A 296 -23.01 16.52 34.91
N LEU A 297 -23.08 15.21 35.20
CA LEU A 297 -24.21 14.63 35.93
C LEU A 297 -24.33 15.18 37.36
N LYS A 298 -23.21 15.46 38.04
CA LYS A 298 -23.19 16.07 39.38
C LYS A 298 -23.73 17.50 39.36
N LYS A 299 -23.42 18.27 38.32
CA LYS A 299 -23.95 19.64 38.12
C LYS A 299 -25.45 19.63 37.81
N LEU A 300 -25.90 18.72 36.94
CA LEU A 300 -27.31 18.69 36.48
C LEU A 300 -28.25 17.98 37.46
N TYR A 301 -27.77 16.93 38.16
CA TYR A 301 -28.57 16.12 39.08
C TYR A 301 -27.88 15.96 40.44
N PRO A 302 -27.59 17.05 41.17
CA PRO A 302 -26.82 17.01 42.42
C PRO A 302 -27.49 16.16 43.51
N ARG A 303 -28.82 16.04 43.49
CA ARG A 303 -29.57 15.18 44.42
C ARG A 303 -29.42 13.68 44.13
N MET A 304 -29.11 13.31 42.88
CA MET A 304 -28.96 11.91 42.44
C MET A 304 -27.51 11.45 42.50
N VAL A 305 -26.58 12.34 42.20
CA VAL A 305 -25.14 12.05 42.21
C VAL A 305 -24.53 12.55 43.53
N ARG A 306 -24.74 11.78 44.60
CA ARG A 306 -23.91 11.89 45.81
C ARG A 306 -22.53 11.27 45.50
N GLU A 307 -21.48 11.78 46.13
CA GLU A 307 -20.08 11.64 45.70
C GLU A 307 -19.52 10.20 45.56
N THR A 308 -20.26 9.15 45.93
CA THR A 308 -19.69 7.80 46.10
C THR A 308 -20.49 6.62 45.54
N THR A 309 -21.67 6.79 44.91
CA THR A 309 -22.44 5.63 44.42
C THR A 309 -22.56 5.56 42.89
N ARG A 310 -22.02 4.47 42.31
CA ARG A 310 -22.16 4.13 40.89
C ARG A 310 -23.63 4.12 40.45
N GLU A 311 -24.51 3.63 41.30
CA GLU A 311 -25.97 3.63 41.10
C GLU A 311 -26.58 5.03 41.01
N GLY A 312 -26.07 6.00 41.77
CA GLY A 312 -26.50 7.40 41.68
C GLY A 312 -26.14 8.01 40.32
N THR A 313 -24.92 7.76 39.85
CA THR A 313 -24.48 8.20 38.53
C THR A 313 -25.22 7.49 37.39
N GLU A 314 -25.57 6.21 37.56
CA GLU A 314 -26.36 5.46 36.58
C GLU A 314 -27.78 6.02 36.45
N ARG A 315 -28.47 6.27 37.57
CA ARG A 315 -29.82 6.85 37.56
C ARG A 315 -29.83 8.25 36.93
N ALA A 316 -28.85 9.09 37.28
CA ALA A 316 -28.67 10.40 36.68
C ALA A 316 -28.40 10.31 35.17
N ALA A 317 -27.57 9.36 34.73
CA ALA A 317 -27.29 9.08 33.33
C ALA A 317 -28.54 8.63 32.54
N LYS A 318 -29.35 7.73 33.11
CA LYS A 318 -30.62 7.28 32.49
C LYS A 318 -31.60 8.45 32.35
N ARG A 319 -31.71 9.29 33.37
CA ARG A 319 -32.55 10.51 33.34
C ARG A 319 -32.06 11.51 32.30
N TRP A 320 -30.75 11.79 32.29
CA TRP A 320 -30.12 12.64 31.28
C TRP A 320 -30.42 12.17 29.87
N TRP A 321 -30.31 10.86 29.62
CA TRP A 321 -30.64 10.30 28.31
C TRP A 321 -32.12 10.50 27.94
N LYS A 322 -33.05 10.31 28.88
CA LYS A 322 -34.48 10.56 28.61
C LYS A 322 -34.72 12.03 28.24
N GLU A 323 -34.11 12.96 28.95
CA GLU A 323 -34.30 14.40 28.75
C GLU A 323 -33.60 14.93 27.48
N HIS A 324 -32.46 14.35 27.08
CA HIS A 324 -31.60 14.92 26.03
C HIS A 324 -31.45 14.04 24.77
N GLY A 325 -31.76 12.74 24.85
CA GLY A 325 -31.51 11.77 23.79
C GLY A 325 -32.73 10.91 23.40
N GLY A 326 -33.86 11.01 24.11
CA GLY A 326 -35.06 10.20 23.89
C GLY A 326 -35.85 10.54 22.62
N ASP A 327 -35.95 11.82 22.28
CA ASP A 327 -36.89 12.33 21.25
C ASP A 327 -36.20 13.07 20.07
N LYS A 328 -34.91 12.79 19.81
CA LYS A 328 -34.19 13.29 18.62
C LYS A 328 -33.81 12.15 17.69
#